data_AF-A0A924KB15-F1
#
_entry.id   AF-A0A924KB15-F1
#
_cell.length_a   1.000
_cell.length_b   1.000
_cell.length_c   1.000
_cell.angle_alpha   90.00
_cell.angle_beta   90.00
_cell.angle_gamma   90.00
#
_symmetry.space_group_name_H-M   'P 1'
#
loop_
_entity.id
_entity.type
_entity.pdbx_description
1 polymer ?
#
loop_
_entity_poly.entity_id
_entity_poly.type
_entity_poly.pdbx_seq_one_letter_code
_entity_poly.pdbx_strand_id
1 'polypeptide(L)' 'MLLQTERLQLREFTLNDGDFLIALLNSEAWLRFIGERHVKTIPQALIYLKERIVKSWS' A
#
# COMPACT_ATOMS: atom_id res chain seq x y z
N MET A 1 -12.46 -6.22 -6.13
CA MET A 1 -12.32 -7.63 -6.57
C MET A 1 -11.61 -8.44 -5.49
N LEU A 2 -11.99 -9.70 -5.27
CA LEU A 2 -11.33 -10.63 -4.34
C LEU A 2 -10.83 -11.85 -5.13
N LEU A 3 -9.53 -12.15 -5.05
CA LEU A 3 -8.91 -13.35 -5.64
C LEU A 3 -8.48 -14.28 -4.52
N GLN A 4 -8.72 -15.59 -4.66
CA GLN A 4 -8.41 -16.55 -3.61
C GLN A 4 -7.83 -17.84 -4.17
N THR A 5 -6.89 -18.41 -3.41
CA THR A 5 -6.39 -19.79 -3.51
C THR A 5 -6.52 -20.44 -2.14
N GLU A 6 -6.14 -21.72 -2.01
CA GLU A 6 -6.20 -22.46 -0.75
C GLU A 6 -5.45 -21.77 0.42
N ARG A 7 -4.34 -21.07 0.13
CA ARG A 7 -3.47 -20.46 1.17
C ARG A 7 -3.34 -18.94 1.09
N LEU A 8 -4.00 -18.28 0.14
CA LEU A 8 -3.82 -16.85 -0.11
C LEU A 8 -5.12 -16.20 -0.57
N GLN A 9 -5.44 -15.07 0.05
CA GLN A 9 -6.49 -14.17 -0.39
C GLN A 9 -5.88 -12.81 -0.74
N LEU A 10 -6.26 -12.28 -1.89
CA LEU A 10 -5.88 -10.95 -2.38
C LEU A 10 -7.13 -10.11 -2.54
N ARG A 11 -7.11 -8.92 -1.96
CA ARG A 11 -8.17 -7.92 -2.09
C ARG A 11 -7.59 -6.62 -2.58
N GLU A 12 -8.45 -5.78 -3.13
CA GLU A 12 -8.11 -4.39 -3.39
C GLU A 12 -7.75 -3.65 -2.10
N PHE A 13 -6.84 -2.69 -2.24
CA PHE A 13 -6.53 -1.75 -1.18
C PHE A 13 -7.71 -0.83 -0.91
N THR A 14 -7.88 -0.49 0.36
CA THR A 14 -8.87 0.46 0.87
C THR A 14 -8.15 1.59 1.62
N LEU A 15 -8.87 2.67 1.92
CA LEU A 15 -8.30 3.76 2.73
C LEU A 15 -7.94 3.32 4.16
N ASN A 16 -8.49 2.21 4.63
CA ASN A 16 -8.21 1.66 5.95
C ASN A 16 -6.85 0.97 6.02
N ASP A 17 -6.16 0.75 4.91
CA ASP A 17 -4.86 0.09 4.85
C ASP A 17 -3.68 1.03 5.10
N GLY A 18 -3.94 2.25 5.58
CA GLY A 18 -2.93 3.29 5.77
C GLY A 18 -1.77 2.86 6.66
N ASP A 19 -2.05 2.27 7.83
CA ASP A 19 -1.01 1.81 8.77
C ASP A 19 -0.12 0.73 8.16
N PHE A 20 -0.72 -0.25 7.49
CA PHE A 20 0.00 -1.31 6.78
C PHE A 20 0.90 -0.72 5.69
N LEU A 21 0.38 0.23 4.91
CA LEU A 21 1.14 0.86 3.84
C LEU A 21 2.36 1.63 4.38
N ILE A 22 2.21 2.37 5.48
CA ILE A 22 3.33 3.07 6.12
C ILE A 22 4.40 2.06 6.55
N ALA A 23 4.01 0.97 7.22
CA ALA A 23 4.95 -0.05 7.65
C ALA A 23 5.70 -0.69 6.46
N LEU A 24 4.99 -1.02 5.39
CA LEU A 24 5.57 -1.63 4.19
C LEU A 24 6.58 -0.71 3.50
N LEU A 25 6.17 0.52 3.20
CA LEU A 25 6.97 1.49 2.41
C LEU A 25 8.23 1.98 3.14
N ASN A 26 8.25 1.87 4.47
CA ASN A 26 9.39 2.27 5.30
C ASN A 26 10.17 1.07 5.87
N SER A 27 9.83 -0.16 5.45
CA SER A 27 10.63 -1.34 5.83
C SER A 27 12.04 -1.25 5.22
N GLU A 28 13.04 -1.79 5.92
CA GLU A 28 14.44 -1.73 5.49
C GLU A 28 14.64 -2.32 4.09
N ALA A 29 14.00 -3.45 3.80
CA ALA A 29 14.07 -4.10 2.50
C ALA A 29 13.45 -3.23 1.39
N TRP A 30 12.32 -2.58 1.66
CA TRP A 30 11.71 -1.67 0.70
C TRP A 30 12.62 -0.48 0.40
N LEU A 31 13.15 0.17 1.43
CA LEU A 31 14.05 1.30 1.28
C LEU A 31 15.34 0.91 0.53
N ARG A 32 15.88 -0.28 0.80
CA ARG A 32 17.10 -0.77 0.16
C ARG A 32 16.91 -1.18 -1.31
N PHE A 33 15.79 -1.83 -1.64
CA PHE A 33 15.63 -2.52 -2.93
C PHE A 33 14.58 -1.91 -3.85
N ILE A 34 13.67 -1.07 -3.35
CA ILE A 34 12.59 -0.44 -4.14
C ILE A 34 12.74 1.08 -4.15
N GLY A 35 13.12 1.67 -3.01
CA GLY A 35 13.37 3.11 -2.86
C GLY A 35 12.30 3.85 -2.07
N GLU A 36 12.71 4.97 -1.45
CA GLU A 36 11.87 5.78 -0.57
C GLU A 36 10.67 6.42 -1.32
N ARG A 37 9.49 6.37 -0.69
CA ARG A 37 8.25 6.96 -1.21
C ARG A 37 7.75 8.17 -0.43
N HIS A 38 8.48 8.57 0.62
CA HIS A 38 8.16 9.69 1.51
C HIS A 38 6.75 9.64 2.14
N VAL A 39 6.20 8.44 2.34
CA VAL A 39 4.90 8.21 3.02
C VAL A 39 5.17 7.79 4.46
N LYS A 40 5.07 8.72 5.42
CA LYS A 40 5.43 8.49 6.84
C LYS A 40 4.28 8.73 7.82
N THR A 41 3.14 9.22 7.32
CA THR A 41 1.97 9.59 8.13
C THR A 41 0.68 9.10 7.49
N ILE A 42 -0.38 8.97 8.29
CA ILE A 42 -1.69 8.53 7.79
C ILE A 42 -2.23 9.45 6.68
N PRO A 43 -2.19 10.79 6.79
CA PRO A 43 -2.61 11.67 5.69
C PRO A 43 -1.85 11.40 4.39
N GLN A 44 -0.52 11.19 4.45
CA GLN A 44 0.28 10.86 3.27
C GLN A 44 -0.08 9.49 2.70
N ALA A 45 -0.33 8.50 3.56
CA ALA A 45 -0.73 7.16 3.13
C ALA A 45 -2.09 7.18 2.41
N LEU A 46 -3.05 7.96 2.91
CA LEU A 46 -4.34 8.16 2.27
C LEU A 46 -4.23 8.83 0.89
N ILE A 47 -3.38 9.86 0.76
CA ILE A 47 -3.10 10.50 -0.52
C ILE A 47 -2.46 9.48 -1.49
N TYR A 48 -1.46 8.74 -1.03
CA TYR A 48 -0.79 7.73 -1.83
C TYR A 48 -1.75 6.62 -2.30
N LEU A 49 -2.60 6.11 -1.40
CA LEU A 49 -3.64 5.13 -1.74
C LEU A 49 -4.56 5.67 -2.84
N LYS A 50 -5.04 6.90 -2.71
CA LYS A 50 -5.94 7.51 -3.70
C LYS A 50 -5.27 7.73 -5.05
N GLU A 51 -4.09 8.33 -5.06
CA GLU A 51 -3.46 8.82 -6.29
C GLU A 51 -2.62 7.78 -7.03
N ARG A 52 -2.04 6.82 -6.31
CA ARG A 52 -1.05 5.88 -6.86
C ARG A 52 -1.53 4.44 -6.89
N ILE A 53 -2.51 4.09 -6.07
CA ILE A 53 -3.04 2.72 -6.00
C ILE A 53 -4.44 2.70 -6.61
N VAL A 54 -5.42 3.32 -5.97
CA VAL A 54 -6.84 3.26 -6.37
C VAL A 54 -7.07 3.85 -7.76
N LYS A 55 -6.48 5.01 -8.07
CA LYS A 55 -6.57 5.63 -9.41
C LYS A 55 -5.95 4.79 -10.52
N SER A 56 -5.03 3.88 -10.22
CA SER A 56 -4.41 3.03 -11.24
C SER A 56 -5.32 1.90 -11.72
N TRP A 57 -6.48 1.69 -11.10
CA TRP A 57 -7.46 0.67 -11.48
C TRP A 57 -8.72 1.24 -12.14
N SER A 58 -8.82 2.57 -12.27
CA SER A 58 -9.94 3.28 -12.89
C SER A 58 -9.66 3.68 -14.33
#